data_AF-X0ZVK7-F1
#
_entry.id   AF-X0ZVK7-F1
#
_cell.length_a   1.000
_cell.length_b   1.000
_cell.length_c   1.000
_cell.angle_alpha   90.00
_cell.angle_beta   90.00
_cell.angle_gamma   90.00
#
_symmetry.space_group_name_H-M   'P 1'
#
loop_
_entity.id
_entity.type
_entity.pdbx_description
1 polymer ?
#
loop_
_entity_poly.entity_id
_entity_poly.type
_entity_poly.pdbx_seq_one_letter_code
_entity_poly.pdbx_strand_id
1 'polypeptide(L)'
;AAPDYQLLEEEDSQGQTHLSLIISLEVGVVDESDVIATVLSELRRAPHPGKLTAGVWAQAKLLRVKRMQPISQRGKVWTLHLTKTE
;
A
#
# COMPACT_ATOMS: atom_id res chain seq x y z
N ALA A 1 -16.14 12.32 3.49
CA ALA A 1 -15.99 11.44 2.32
C ALA A 1 -14.96 10.37 2.65
N ALA A 2 -15.10 9.16 2.09
CA ALA A 2 -14.05 8.15 2.17
C ALA A 2 -12.80 8.64 1.41
N PRO A 3 -11.58 8.25 1.80
CA PRO A 3 -10.36 8.67 1.11
C PRO A 3 -10.21 7.97 -0.25
N ASP A 4 -9.57 8.63 -1.22
CA ASP A 4 -9.31 8.03 -2.54
C ASP A 4 -8.35 6.83 -2.47
N TYR A 5 -7.48 6.82 -1.46
CA TYR A 5 -6.56 5.73 -1.19
C TYR A 5 -6.29 5.58 0.32
N GLN A 6 -5.89 4.38 0.72
CA GLN A 6 -5.50 4.07 2.09
C GLN A 6 -4.36 3.04 2.06
N LEU A 7 -3.30 3.29 2.83
CA LEU A 7 -2.25 2.31 3.06
C LEU A 7 -2.69 1.37 4.19
N LEU A 8 -2.60 0.08 3.95
CA LEU A 8 -2.95 -0.97 4.89
C LEU A 8 -1.74 -1.88 5.07
N GLU A 9 -1.32 -2.06 6.31
CA GLU A 9 -0.33 -3.08 6.67
C GLU A 9 -1.07 -4.37 6.99
N GLU A 10 -0.74 -5.47 6.30
CA GLU A 10 -1.44 -6.76 6.42
C GLU A 10 -0.45 -7.88 6.64
N GLU A 11 -0.82 -8.84 7.49
CA GLU A 11 -0.08 -10.09 7.61
C GLU A 11 -0.79 -11.19 6.81
N ASP A 12 -0.03 -11.92 5.98
CA ASP A 12 -0.55 -13.08 5.27
C ASP A 12 -0.53 -14.36 6.12
N SER A 13 -1.09 -15.45 5.59
CA SER A 13 -1.16 -16.75 6.28
C SER A 13 0.20 -17.36 6.64
N GLN A 14 1.31 -16.87 6.08
CA GLN A 14 2.68 -17.31 6.38
C GLN A 14 3.35 -16.41 7.44
N GLY A 15 2.64 -15.43 7.99
CA GLY A 15 3.19 -14.45 8.93
C GLY A 15 4.02 -13.36 8.25
N GLN A 16 3.92 -13.20 6.92
CA GLN A 16 4.65 -12.15 6.21
C GLN A 16 3.82 -10.88 6.11
N THR A 17 4.39 -9.77 6.57
CA THR A 17 3.79 -8.44 6.47
C THR A 17 3.93 -7.87 5.07
N HIS A 18 2.83 -7.39 4.51
CA HIS A 18 2.74 -6.68 3.24
C HIS A 18 2.12 -5.30 3.46
N LEU A 19 2.40 -4.38 2.55
CA LEU A 19 1.77 -3.07 2.47
C LEU A 19 0.84 -3.04 1.26
N SER A 20 -0.46 -2.95 1.50
CA SER A 20 -1.46 -2.79 0.48
C SER A 20 -1.88 -1.33 0.38
N LEU A 21 -1.64 -0.72 -0.78
CA LEU A 21 -2.28 0.54 -1.14
C LEU A 21 -3.68 0.22 -1.69
N ILE A 22 -4.68 0.38 -0.83
CA ILE A 22 -6.07 0.35 -1.24
C ILE A 22 -6.35 1.61 -2.06
N ILE A 23 -6.94 1.45 -3.24
CA ILE A 23 -7.40 2.56 -4.07
C ILE A 23 -8.89 2.38 -4.32
N SER A 24 -9.66 3.42 -3.97
CA SER A 24 -11.10 3.43 -4.15
C SER A 24 -11.49 3.18 -5.60
N LEU A 25 -12.58 2.44 -5.80
CA LEU A 25 -13.16 2.20 -7.12
C LEU A 25 -13.65 3.51 -7.78
N GLU A 26 -13.97 4.52 -6.97
CA GLU A 26 -14.44 5.85 -7.42
C GLU A 26 -13.35 6.64 -8.16
N VAL A 27 -12.07 6.29 -7.98
CA VAL A 27 -10.93 6.89 -8.70
C VAL A 27 -10.94 6.55 -10.20
N GLY A 28 -11.70 5.54 -10.62
CA GLY A 28 -11.77 5.10 -12.02
C GLY A 28 -10.66 4.12 -12.40
N VAL A 29 -10.33 4.03 -13.69
CA VAL A 29 -9.33 3.08 -14.21
C VAL A 29 -7.93 3.52 -13.80
N VAL A 30 -7.17 2.61 -13.19
CA VAL A 30 -5.80 2.84 -12.70
C VAL A 30 -4.96 1.61 -13.03
N ASP A 31 -3.77 1.82 -13.58
CA ASP A 31 -2.78 0.75 -13.75
C ASP A 31 -2.02 0.52 -12.42
N GLU A 32 -2.13 -0.68 -11.88
CA GLU A 32 -1.52 -1.03 -10.59
C GLU A 32 0.01 -0.99 -10.62
N SER A 33 0.61 -1.32 -11.75
CA SER A 33 2.07 -1.31 -11.92
C SER A 33 2.59 0.13 -11.95
N ASP A 34 1.88 1.03 -12.63
CA ASP A 34 2.23 2.44 -12.69
C ASP A 34 2.09 3.11 -11.31
N VAL A 35 1.09 2.71 -10.53
CA VAL A 35 0.94 3.16 -9.13
C VAL A 35 2.15 2.74 -8.29
N ILE A 36 2.51 1.46 -8.34
CA ILE A 36 3.66 0.94 -7.57
C ILE A 36 4.94 1.67 -7.99
N ALA A 37 5.16 1.84 -9.30
CA ALA A 37 6.30 2.57 -9.83
C ALA A 37 6.32 4.03 -9.34
N THR A 38 5.16 4.68 -9.33
CA THR A 38 5.00 6.06 -8.85
C THR A 38 5.35 6.18 -7.36
N VAL A 39 4.80 5.31 -6.50
CA VAL A 39 5.08 5.34 -5.06
C VAL A 39 6.56 5.11 -4.78
N LEU A 40 7.17 4.09 -5.42
CA LEU A 40 8.59 3.80 -5.25
C LEU A 40 9.47 4.96 -5.77
N SER A 41 9.09 5.60 -6.87
CA SER A 41 9.77 6.78 -7.39
C SER A 41 9.75 7.93 -6.38
N GLU A 42 8.58 8.25 -5.82
CA GLU A 42 8.45 9.34 -4.85
C GLU A 42 9.19 9.05 -3.54
N LEU A 43 9.18 7.79 -3.05
CA LEU A 43 9.99 7.39 -1.89
C LEU A 43 11.50 7.55 -2.15
N ARG A 44 11.99 7.27 -3.36
CA ARG A 44 13.41 7.48 -3.72
C ARG A 44 13.82 8.95 -3.70
N ARG A 45 12.88 9.85 -3.94
CA ARG A 45 13.10 11.31 -3.95
C ARG A 45 13.09 11.90 -2.54
N ALA A 46 12.51 11.20 -1.57
CA ALA A 46 12.54 11.63 -0.17
C ALA A 46 13.97 11.54 0.42
N PRO A 47 14.34 12.45 1.35
CA PRO A 47 15.60 12.37 2.09
C PRO A 47 15.77 11.03 2.81
N HIS A 48 16.99 10.70 3.24
CA HIS A 48 17.21 9.49 4.06
C HIS A 48 16.25 9.49 5.26
N PRO A 49 15.47 8.41 5.50
CA PRO A 49 15.63 7.03 5.02
C PRO A 49 14.85 6.62 3.75
N GLY A 50 14.10 7.51 3.08
CA GLY A 50 13.16 7.16 2.01
C GLY A 50 13.76 6.35 0.84
N LYS A 51 14.97 6.69 0.41
CA LYS A 51 15.69 5.96 -0.66
C LYS A 51 16.00 4.50 -0.30
N LEU A 52 16.39 4.23 0.96
CA LEU A 52 16.64 2.88 1.43
C LEU A 52 15.34 2.08 1.49
N THR A 53 14.28 2.70 2.06
CA THR A 53 12.95 2.11 2.14
C THR A 53 12.42 1.70 0.76
N ALA A 54 12.53 2.58 -0.24
CA ALA A 54 12.10 2.27 -1.61
C ALA A 54 12.86 1.07 -2.21
N GLY A 55 14.16 0.94 -1.91
CA GLY A 55 14.97 -0.20 -2.35
C GLY A 55 14.48 -1.51 -1.73
N VAL A 56 14.30 -1.53 -0.41
CA VAL A 56 13.82 -2.71 0.33
C VAL A 56 12.42 -3.12 -0.14
N TRP A 57 11.49 -2.18 -0.26
CA TRP A 57 10.11 -2.47 -0.67
C TRP A 57 10.03 -3.01 -2.09
N ALA A 58 10.85 -2.49 -3.01
CA ALA A 58 10.94 -2.99 -4.37
C ALA A 58 11.51 -4.41 -4.43
N GLN A 59 12.62 -4.66 -3.72
CA GLN A 59 13.28 -5.97 -3.72
C GLN A 59 12.41 -7.07 -3.12
N ALA A 60 11.75 -6.78 -2.00
CA ALA A 60 10.91 -7.74 -1.29
C ALA A 60 9.45 -7.80 -1.80
N LYS A 61 9.09 -7.01 -2.83
CA LYS A 61 7.73 -6.91 -3.38
C LYS A 61 6.67 -6.66 -2.29
N LEU A 62 7.00 -5.79 -1.34
CA LEU A 62 6.16 -5.52 -0.16
C LEU A 62 4.96 -4.64 -0.48
N LEU A 63 5.05 -3.77 -1.48
CA LEU A 63 3.96 -2.88 -1.89
C LEU A 63 3.05 -3.57 -2.92
N ARG A 64 1.76 -3.64 -2.63
CA ARG A 64 0.71 -4.17 -3.49
C ARG A 64 -0.40 -3.15 -3.68
N VAL A 65 -1.17 -3.26 -4.75
CA VAL A 65 -2.38 -2.46 -4.95
C VAL A 65 -3.59 -3.34 -4.71
N LYS A 66 -4.61 -2.80 -4.03
CA LYS A 66 -5.92 -3.44 -3.88
C LYS A 66 -7.02 -2.49 -4.34
N ARG A 67 -7.84 -2.93 -5.29
CA ARG A 67 -8.98 -2.16 -5.81
C ARG A 67 -10.23 -2.50 -5.01
N MET A 68 -10.50 -1.71 -3.98
CA MET A 68 -11.67 -1.87 -3.10
C MET A 68 -11.98 -0.55 -2.38
N GLN A 69 -13.13 -0.48 -1.70
CA GLN A 69 -13.43 0.66 -0.83
C GLN A 69 -12.48 0.71 0.38
N PRO A 70 -12.02 1.90 0.82
CA PRO A 70 -11.18 2.03 2.02
C PRO A 70 -11.86 1.45 3.25
N ILE A 71 -11.07 0.83 4.14
CA ILE A 71 -11.57 0.17 5.36
C ILE A 71 -12.10 1.19 6.36
N SER A 72 -11.45 2.35 6.48
CA SER A 72 -11.94 3.44 7.32
C SER A 72 -12.15 4.72 6.56
N GLN A 73 -13.13 5.49 7.02
CA GLN A 73 -13.39 6.85 6.54
C GLN A 73 -12.42 7.89 7.12
N ARG A 74 -11.51 7.48 8.03
CA ARG A 74 -10.53 8.35 8.71
C ARG A 74 -9.17 7.69 8.76
N GLY A 75 -8.12 8.45 8.47
CA GLY A 75 -6.73 7.99 8.51
C GLY A 75 -6.27 7.40 7.18
N LYS A 76 -5.07 7.82 6.73
CA LYS A 76 -4.45 7.34 5.48
C LYS A 76 -3.66 6.05 5.67
N VAL A 77 -3.37 5.66 6.90
CA VAL A 77 -2.59 4.47 7.25
C VAL A 77 -3.37 3.66 8.28
N TRP A 78 -3.57 2.38 8.01
CA TRP A 78 -4.06 1.38 8.95
C TRP A 78 -2.94 0.39 9.25
N THR A 79 -2.48 0.39 10.50
CA THR A 79 -1.39 -0.47 10.98
C THR A 79 -1.92 -1.83 11.44
N LEU A 80 -1.20 -2.89 11.07
CA LEU A 80 -1.39 -4.29 11.50
C LEU A 80 -2.84 -4.80 11.42
N HIS A 81 -3.33 -5.02 10.20
CA HIS A 81 -4.55 -5.76 9.93
C HIS A 81 -4.24 -7.26 9.80
N LEU A 82 -4.72 -8.06 10.75
CA LEU A 82 -4.54 -9.50 10.74
C LEU A 82 -5.61 -10.16 9.85
N THR A 83 -5.19 -10.67 8.69
CA THR A 83 -6.04 -11.44 7.80
C THR A 83 -6.21 -12.85 8.36
N LYS A 84 -7.17 -13.05 9.26
CA LYS A 84 -7.51 -14.41 9.72
C LYS A 84 -8.16 -15.16 8.57
N THR A 85 -7.49 -16.18 8.05
CA THR A 85 -8.10 -17.11 7.09
C THR A 85 -8.67 -18.27 7.90
N GLU A 86 -9.97 -18.55 7.75
CA GLU A 86 -10.59 -19.81 8.23
C GLU A 86 -10.27 -20.96 7.28
#